data_AF-A0A138ZYQ0-F1
#
_entry.id   AF-A0A138ZYQ0-F1
#
_cell.length_a   1.000
_cell.length_b   1.000
_cell.length_c   1.000
_cell.angle_alpha   90.00
_cell.angle_beta   90.00
_cell.angle_gamma   90.00
#
_symmetry.space_group_name_H-M   'P 1'
#
loop_
_entity.id
_entity.type
_entity.pdbx_description
1 polymer ?
#
loop_
_entity_poly.entity_id
_entity_poly.type
_entity_poly.pdbx_seq_one_letter_code
_entity_poly.pdbx_strand_id
1 'polypeptide(L)' 'FYSKFNLKTHIATHFPDREKLQCPNCSLTFYRKGDLQRHRRGHEESDALMCQSCGKRFTR' A
#
# COMPACT_ATOMS: atom_id res chain seq x y z
N PHE A 1 -5.10 10.90 21.55
CA PHE A 1 -5.70 10.92 20.20
C PHE A 1 -6.80 11.99 20.17
N TYR A 2 -6.57 13.14 19.53
CA TYR A 2 -7.51 14.28 19.58
C TYR A 2 -8.59 14.28 18.47
N SER A 3 -8.60 13.26 17.61
CA SER A 3 -9.57 13.13 16.51
C SER A 3 -10.08 11.70 16.42
N LYS A 4 -11.40 11.54 16.22
CA LYS A 4 -12.06 10.24 16.01
C LYS A 4 -11.43 9.44 14.87
N PHE A 5 -10.93 10.12 13.83
CA PHE A 5 -10.22 9.50 12.71
C PHE A 5 -8.91 8.82 13.18
N ASN A 6 -8.11 9.52 13.99
CA ASN A 6 -6.86 9.00 14.51
C ASN A 6 -7.09 7.82 15.45
N LEU A 7 -8.11 7.89 16.29
CA LEU A 7 -8.50 6.79 17.17
C LEU A 7 -8.93 5.55 16.37
N LYS A 8 -9.74 5.72 15.32
CA LYS A 8 -10.17 4.58 14.46
C LYS A 8 -8.97 3.88 13.82
N THR A 9 -7.98 4.64 13.37
CA THR A 9 -6.75 4.09 12.76
C THR A 9 -5.82 3.45 13.78
N HIS A 10 -5.73 3.99 15.00
CA HIS A 10 -4.97 3.39 16.08
C HIS A 10 -5.60 2.06 16.53
N ILE A 11 -6.92 2.02 16.67
CA ILE A 11 -7.61 0.78 17.02
C ILE A 11 -7.43 -0.28 15.92
N ALA A 12 -7.33 0.11 14.64
CA ALA A 12 -7.05 -0.83 13.55
C ALA A 12 -5.69 -1.55 13.67
N THR A 13 -4.70 -1.00 14.40
CA THR A 13 -3.43 -1.71 14.65
C THR A 13 -3.54 -2.78 15.73
N HIS A 14 -4.51 -2.66 16.64
CA HIS A 14 -4.77 -3.65 17.68
C HIS A 14 -5.61 -4.83 17.16
N PHE A 15 -6.42 -4.61 16.12
CA PHE A 15 -7.26 -5.63 15.50
C PHE A 15 -6.74 -5.95 14.09
N PRO A 16 -5.80 -6.90 13.95
CA PRO A 16 -5.17 -7.22 12.67
C PRO A 16 -6.12 -7.83 11.63
N ASP A 17 -7.39 -8.05 11.95
CA ASP A 17 -8.41 -8.52 11.01
C ASP A 17 -9.28 -7.37 10.44
N ARG A 18 -9.15 -6.15 10.95
CA ARG A 18 -9.94 -5.00 10.46
C ARG A 18 -9.56 -4.60 9.04
N GLU A 19 -10.55 -4.54 8.15
CA GLU A 19 -10.59 -3.92 6.80
C GLU A 19 -9.20 -3.54 6.25
N LYS A 20 -8.33 -4.55 6.13
CA LYS A 20 -6.99 -4.37 5.58
C LYS A 20 -7.15 -4.20 4.08
N LEU A 21 -6.59 -3.11 3.57
CA LEU A 21 -6.54 -2.86 2.15
C LEU A 21 -5.26 -3.51 1.60
N GLN A 22 -5.42 -4.66 0.95
CA GLN A 22 -4.31 -5.36 0.31
C GLN A 22 -3.98 -4.69 -1.03
N CYS A 23 -2.68 -4.58 -1.32
CA CYS A 23 -2.23 -4.16 -2.64
C CYS A 23 -2.52 -5.27 -3.67
N PRO A 24 -3.06 -4.94 -4.87
CA PRO A 24 -3.26 -5.94 -5.92
C PRO A 24 -1.93 -6.36 -6.59
N ASN A 25 -0.89 -5.54 -6.48
CA ASN A 25 0.41 -5.78 -7.12
C ASN A 25 1.44 -6.44 -6.18
N CYS A 26 1.14 -6.57 -4.88
CA CYS A 26 2.02 -7.23 -3.90
C CYS A 26 1.27 -7.66 -2.62
N SER A 27 1.90 -8.46 -1.76
CA SER A 27 1.30 -8.95 -0.52
C SER A 27 1.29 -7.94 0.65
N LEU A 28 1.49 -6.65 0.39
CA LEU A 28 1.46 -5.61 1.42
C LEU A 28 0.01 -5.20 1.73
N THR A 29 -0.28 -5.06 3.03
CA THR A 29 -1.59 -4.62 3.54
C THR A 29 -1.48 -3.29 4.27
N PHE A 30 -2.48 -2.43 4.08
CA PHE A 30 -2.55 -1.09 4.65
C PHE A 30 -3.86 -0.89 5.41
N TYR A 31 -3.81 -0.12 6.50
CA TYR A 31 -5.00 0.20 7.32
C TYR A 31 -5.71 1.49 6.88
N ARG A 32 -5.12 2.24 5.94
CA ARG A 32 -5.68 3.50 5.43
C ARG A 32 -5.62 3.51 3.90
N LYS A 33 -6.71 3.96 3.28
CA LYS A 33 -6.83 4.06 1.81
C LYS A 33 -5.79 5.01 1.21
N GLY A 34 -5.47 6.11 1.91
CA GLY A 34 -4.44 7.06 1.47
C GLY A 34 -3.04 6.45 1.43
N ASP A 35 -2.71 5.57 2.38
CA ASP A 35 -1.43 4.87 2.40
C ASP A 35 -1.33 3.84 1.28
N LEU A 36 -2.40 3.07 1.01
CA LEU A 36 -2.45 2.17 -0.15
C LEU A 36 -2.30 2.94 -1.47
N GLN A 37 -3.01 4.07 -1.64
CA GLN A 37 -2.92 4.91 -2.84
C GLN A 37 -1.50 5.40 -3.08
N ARG A 38 -0.83 5.93 -2.03
CA ARG A 38 0.55 6.38 -2.12
C ARG A 38 1.51 5.23 -2.46
N HIS A 39 1.34 4.08 -1.83
CA HIS A 39 2.13 2.90 -2.11
C HIS A 39 1.97 2.42 -3.57
N ARG A 40 0.73 2.42 -4.09
CA ARG A 40 0.45 2.03 -5.47
C ARG A 40 1.11 2.93 -6.50
N ARG A 41 1.32 4.21 -6.23
CA ARG A 41 2.08 5.10 -7.13
C ARG A 41 3.52 4.62 -7.33
N GLY A 42 4.15 4.10 -6.28
CA GLY A 42 5.49 3.50 -6.40
C GLY A 42 5.51 2.21 -7.22
N HIS A 43 4.38 1.50 -7.33
CA HIS A 43 4.25 0.41 -8.30
C HIS A 43 4.26 0.94 -9.73
N GLU A 44 3.57 2.03 -10.04
CA GLU A 44 3.58 2.64 -11.38
C GLU A 44 5.00 3.06 -11.80
N GLU A 45 5.77 3.65 -10.88
CA GLU A 45 7.17 3.99 -11.11
C GLU A 45 8.03 2.73 -11.29
N SER A 46 7.76 1.66 -10.53
CA SER A 46 8.46 0.38 -10.68
C SER A 46 8.08 -0.39 -11.95
N ASP A 47 6.83 -0.27 -12.40
CA ASP A 47 6.30 -0.87 -13.63
C ASP A 47 6.89 -0.15 -14.85
N ALA A 48 7.01 1.18 -14.79
CA ALA A 48 7.70 1.96 -15.82
C ALA A 48 9.18 1.57 -15.99
N LEU A 49 9.80 1.06 -14.92
CA LEU A 49 11.16 0.53 -14.92
C LEU A 49 11.22 -0.97 -15.28
N MET A 50 10.09 -1.62 -15.51
CA MET A 50 10.03 -3.03 -15.86
C MET A 50 9.95 -3.22 -17.38
N CYS A 51 10.88 -3.98 -17.94
CA CYS A 51 10.81 -4.44 -19.33
C CYS A 51 9.63 -5.39 -19.51
N GLN A 52 8.61 -5.01 -20.27
CA GLN A 52 7.45 -5.88 -20.52
C GLN A 52 7.78 -7.14 -21.33
N SER A 53 8.84 -7.11 -22.14
CA SER A 53 9.27 -8.27 -22.94
C SER A 53 10.02 -9.32 -22.12
N CYS A 54 10.60 -8.93 -20.98
CA CYS A 54 11.57 -9.74 -20.26
C CYS A 54 11.36 -9.80 -18.73
N GLY A 55 10.39 -9.05 -18.20
CA GLY A 55 10.01 -9.01 -16.78
C GLY A 55 11.06 -8.42 -15.84
N LYS A 56 12.20 -7.96 -16.36
CA LYS A 56 13.31 -7.44 -15.56
C LYS A 56 13.06 -5.98 -15.17
N ARG A 57 13.28 -5.67 -13.88
CA ARG A 57 13.28 -4.31 -13.35
C ARG A 57 14.66 -3.69 -13.54
N PHE A 58 14.69 -2.47 -14.09
CA PHE A 58 15.91 -1.70 -14.28
C PHE A 58 15.87 -0.48 -13.36
N THR A 59 16.63 -0.54 -12.27
CA THR A 59 17.02 0.66 -11.53
C THR A 59 18.30 1.20 -12.16
N ARG A 60 18.39 2.53 -12.34
CA ARG A 60 19.59 3.21 -12.85
C ARG A 60 20.78 3.03 -11.92
#